data_AF-L2GIX3-F1
#
_entry.id   AF-L2GIX3-F1
#
_cell.length_a   1.000
_cell.length_b   1.000
_cell.length_c   1.000
_cell.angle_alpha   90.00
_cell.angle_beta   90.00
_cell.angle_gamma   90.00
#
_symmetry.space_group_name_H-M   'P 1'
#
loop_
_entity.id
_entity.type
_entity.pdbx_description
1 polymer ?
#
loop_
_entity_poly.entity_id
_entity_poly.type
_entity_poly.pdbx_seq_one_letter_code
_entity_poly.pdbx_strand_id
1 'polypeptide(L)'
;MLGTTTIDIAALNNPDLSNIAALYLIDVGLTEMPCLSNLASLKWLCLKDNKISHVNLQSYFDAETGNGTMPKLKYLDLSRNPVSKIDARIKEVFTSKPLIILSEEVMVDLSLPLSDVKHELKEAGIELVELDEKKENGSDVSN
;
A
#
# COMPACT_ATOMS: atom_id res chain seq x y z
N MET A 1 7.54 19.91 -21.23
CA MET A 1 6.68 19.19 -20.27
C MET A 1 6.09 18.00 -21.00
N LEU A 2 6.55 16.78 -20.69
CA LEU A 2 5.86 15.57 -21.14
C LEU A 2 4.57 15.50 -20.33
N GLY A 3 3.42 15.48 -21.00
CA GLY A 3 2.13 15.36 -20.33
C GLY A 3 2.09 14.05 -19.57
N THR A 4 1.97 14.10 -18.24
CA THR A 4 1.77 12.91 -17.43
C THR A 4 0.33 12.46 -17.64
N THR A 5 0.11 11.44 -18.46
CA THR A 5 -1.18 10.75 -18.51
C THR A 5 -1.40 10.12 -17.15
N THR A 6 -2.36 10.62 -16.38
CA THR A 6 -2.75 10.02 -15.12
C THR A 6 -3.28 8.61 -15.38
N ILE A 7 -2.73 7.62 -14.68
CA ILE A 7 -3.22 6.25 -14.77
C ILE A 7 -4.63 6.14 -14.18
N ASP A 8 -5.52 5.45 -14.88
CA ASP A 8 -6.88 5.19 -14.41
C ASP A 8 -6.89 3.95 -13.51
N ILE A 9 -6.85 4.17 -12.20
CA ILE A 9 -6.91 3.09 -11.20
C ILE A 9 -8.27 2.40 -11.17
N ALA A 10 -9.36 3.10 -11.54
CA ALA A 10 -10.68 2.48 -11.59
C ALA A 10 -10.73 1.43 -12.71
N ALA A 11 -10.12 1.70 -13.86
CA ALA A 11 -9.99 0.72 -14.94
C ALA A 11 -9.19 -0.52 -14.51
N LEU A 12 -8.15 -0.37 -13.68
CA LEU A 12 -7.38 -1.49 -13.14
C LEU A 12 -8.18 -2.38 -12.17
N ASN A 13 -9.25 -1.86 -11.58
CA ASN A 13 -10.18 -2.62 -10.74
C ASN A 13 -11.28 -3.34 -11.55
N ASN A 14 -11.15 -3.48 -12.87
CA ASN A 14 -12.11 -4.27 -13.62
C ASN A 14 -12.13 -5.74 -13.09
N PRO A 15 -13.30 -6.31 -12.74
CA PRO A 15 -13.41 -7.69 -12.26
C PRO A 15 -12.78 -8.75 -13.18
N ASP A 16 -12.71 -8.49 -14.49
CA ASP A 16 -12.07 -9.38 -15.47
C ASP A 16 -10.55 -9.52 -15.21
N LEU A 17 -9.95 -8.56 -14.51
CA LEU A 17 -8.54 -8.57 -14.12
C LEU A 17 -8.29 -9.26 -12.78
N SER A 18 -9.33 -9.74 -12.08
CA SER A 18 -9.23 -10.32 -10.72
C SER A 18 -8.26 -11.51 -10.59
N ASN A 19 -7.90 -12.14 -11.70
CA ASN A 19 -7.00 -13.29 -11.76
C ASN A 19 -5.53 -12.95 -12.06
N ILE A 20 -5.19 -11.67 -12.29
CA ILE A 20 -3.78 -11.32 -12.55
C ILE A 20 -2.91 -11.62 -11.32
N ALA A 21 -1.74 -12.19 -11.57
CA ALA A 21 -0.81 -12.58 -10.52
C ALA A 21 0.27 -11.53 -10.26
N ALA A 22 0.60 -10.71 -11.26
CA ALA A 22 1.64 -9.69 -11.18
C ALA A 22 1.20 -8.41 -11.90
N LEU A 23 1.51 -7.26 -11.31
CA LEU A 23 1.22 -5.94 -11.86
C LEU A 23 2.44 -5.03 -11.66
N TYR A 24 2.82 -4.34 -12.73
CA TYR A 24 3.97 -3.43 -12.76
C TYR A 24 3.47 -2.03 -13.16
N LEU A 25 3.52 -1.09 -12.23
CA LEU A 25 3.16 0.32 -12.41
C LEU A 25 4.41 1.16 -12.20
N ILE A 26 5.36 1.08 -13.14
CA ILE A 26 6.68 1.72 -13.02
C ILE A 26 6.65 3.09 -13.71
N ASP A 27 7.09 4.14 -13.00
CA ASP A 27 7.18 5.52 -13.54
C ASP A 27 5.87 6.02 -14.18
N VAL A 28 4.74 5.76 -13.52
CA VAL A 28 3.41 6.21 -13.98
C VAL A 28 2.91 7.43 -13.21
N GLY A 29 3.74 7.99 -12.33
CA GLY A 29 3.45 9.22 -11.60
C GLY A 29 2.48 9.08 -10.43
N LEU A 30 2.34 7.88 -9.84
CA LEU A 30 1.51 7.67 -8.64
C LEU A 30 2.03 8.53 -7.48
N THR A 31 1.15 9.29 -6.85
CA THR A 31 1.45 10.04 -5.61
C THR A 31 0.92 9.34 -4.36
N GLU A 32 0.03 8.36 -4.55
CA GLU A 32 -0.66 7.62 -3.51
C GLU A 32 -0.68 6.13 -3.85
N MET A 33 -0.91 5.28 -2.85
CA MET A 33 -1.12 3.85 -3.08
C MET A 33 -2.38 3.62 -3.93
N PRO A 34 -2.31 2.88 -5.05
CA PRO A 34 -3.47 2.63 -5.89
C PRO A 34 -4.37 1.58 -5.23
N CYS A 35 -5.59 1.92 -4.80
CA CYS A 35 -6.51 0.93 -4.28
C CYS A 35 -6.85 -0.10 -5.38
N LEU A 36 -6.45 -1.36 -5.20
CA LEU A 36 -6.57 -2.45 -6.18
C LEU A 36 -7.44 -3.59 -5.63
N SER A 37 -8.54 -3.24 -4.97
CA SER A 37 -9.37 -4.16 -4.18
C SER A 37 -9.95 -5.34 -4.98
N ASN A 38 -10.15 -5.20 -6.29
CA ASN A 38 -10.65 -6.28 -7.14
C ASN A 38 -9.55 -7.25 -7.60
N LEU A 39 -8.28 -6.94 -7.37
CA LEU A 39 -7.13 -7.77 -7.74
C LEU A 39 -6.77 -8.78 -6.63
N ALA A 40 -7.77 -9.49 -6.11
CA ALA A 40 -7.61 -10.40 -4.98
C ALA A 40 -6.62 -11.57 -5.23
N SER A 41 -6.27 -11.86 -6.48
CA SER A 41 -5.27 -12.87 -6.86
C SER A 41 -3.83 -12.38 -6.98
N LEU A 42 -3.61 -11.07 -6.85
CA LEU A 42 -2.29 -10.45 -7.06
C LEU A 42 -1.28 -10.94 -6.03
N LYS A 43 -0.11 -11.37 -6.50
CA LYS A 43 1.01 -11.87 -5.68
C LYS A 43 2.22 -10.94 -5.71
N TRP A 44 2.40 -10.22 -6.81
CA TRP A 44 3.50 -9.28 -7.02
C TRP A 44 2.96 -7.93 -7.47
N LEU A 45 3.30 -6.87 -6.74
CA LEU A 45 3.00 -5.50 -7.08
C LEU A 45 4.29 -4.68 -7.11
N CYS A 46 4.62 -4.12 -8.26
CA CYS A 46 5.76 -3.21 -8.42
C CYS A 46 5.25 -1.79 -8.68
N LEU A 47 5.56 -0.89 -7.76
CA LEU A 47 5.23 0.55 -7.80
C LEU A 47 6.50 1.40 -7.91
N LYS A 48 7.58 0.82 -8.44
CA LYS A 48 8.88 1.47 -8.54
C LYS A 48 8.81 2.79 -9.32
N ASP A 49 9.68 3.74 -8.99
CA ASP A 49 9.83 4.99 -9.74
C ASP A 49 8.59 5.89 -9.74
N ASN A 50 7.81 5.88 -8.65
CA ASN A 50 6.68 6.78 -8.48
C ASN A 50 7.00 7.87 -7.43
N LYS A 51 5.97 8.57 -6.96
CA LYS A 51 6.07 9.70 -6.03
C LYS A 51 5.29 9.42 -4.74
N ILE A 52 5.13 8.14 -4.39
CA ILE A 52 4.40 7.72 -3.20
C ILE A 52 5.23 8.06 -1.96
N SER A 53 4.74 8.96 -1.12
CA SER A 53 5.43 9.32 0.13
C SER A 53 4.85 8.64 1.37
N HIS A 54 3.63 8.12 1.27
CA HIS A 54 2.92 7.45 2.36
C HIS A 54 2.15 6.25 1.81
N VAL A 55 2.43 5.06 2.34
CA VAL A 55 1.65 3.83 2.08
C VAL A 55 0.42 3.81 3.00
N ASN A 56 -0.64 4.52 2.59
CA ASN A 56 -1.91 4.54 3.31
C ASN A 56 -2.79 3.37 2.82
N LEU A 57 -3.31 2.57 3.76
CA LEU A 57 -4.05 1.36 3.44
C LEU A 57 -5.53 1.39 3.83
N GLN A 58 -6.05 2.56 4.23
CA GLN A 58 -7.44 2.72 4.68
C GLN A 58 -8.47 2.19 3.66
N SER A 59 -8.23 2.40 2.37
CA SER A 59 -9.15 1.98 1.30
C SER A 59 -9.01 0.52 0.89
N TYR A 60 -8.11 -0.24 1.52
CA TYR A 60 -7.88 -1.66 1.20
C TYR A 60 -8.63 -2.62 2.13
N PHE A 61 -9.59 -2.12 2.90
CA PHE A 61 -10.49 -2.92 3.70
C PHE A 61 -11.84 -3.04 3.02
N ASP A 62 -12.33 -4.27 2.95
CA ASP A 62 -13.67 -4.57 2.48
C ASP A 62 -14.71 -4.02 3.47
N ALA A 63 -15.68 -3.27 2.98
CA ALA A 63 -16.64 -2.55 3.83
C ALA A 63 -17.62 -3.47 4.57
N GLU A 64 -17.88 -4.67 4.03
CA GLU A 64 -18.84 -5.62 4.61
C GLU A 64 -18.18 -6.55 5.62
N THR A 65 -16.98 -7.03 5.30
CA THR A 65 -16.27 -8.04 6.11
C THR A 65 -15.19 -7.45 7.00
N GLY A 66 -14.75 -6.22 6.74
CA GLY A 66 -13.60 -5.61 7.41
C GLY A 66 -12.26 -6.27 7.10
N ASN A 67 -12.20 -7.16 6.10
CA ASN A 67 -10.99 -7.88 5.75
C ASN A 67 -10.13 -7.10 4.74
N GLY A 68 -8.82 -7.37 4.76
CA GLY A 68 -7.91 -6.94 3.71
C GLY A 68 -8.31 -7.43 2.32
N THR A 69 -8.33 -6.53 1.35
CA THR A 69 -8.75 -6.79 -0.04
C THR A 69 -7.65 -7.45 -0.90
N MET A 70 -6.41 -7.51 -0.42
CA MET A 70 -5.26 -8.08 -1.15
C MET A 70 -4.58 -9.23 -0.38
N PRO A 71 -5.32 -10.27 0.03
CA PRO A 71 -4.81 -11.29 0.96
C PRO A 71 -3.71 -12.19 0.36
N LYS A 72 -3.51 -12.17 -0.96
CA LYS A 72 -2.53 -13.03 -1.66
C LYS A 72 -1.22 -12.31 -2.02
N LEU A 73 -1.09 -11.03 -1.73
CA LEU A 73 0.12 -10.27 -2.04
C LEU A 73 1.30 -10.81 -1.22
N LYS A 74 2.42 -11.06 -1.89
CA LYS A 74 3.66 -11.60 -1.29
C LYS A 74 4.85 -10.67 -1.48
N TYR A 75 4.79 -9.78 -2.47
CA TYR A 75 5.88 -8.88 -2.79
C TYR A 75 5.32 -7.52 -3.19
N LEU A 76 5.81 -6.49 -2.51
CA LEU A 76 5.51 -5.09 -2.79
C LEU A 76 6.83 -4.34 -3.00
N ASP A 77 7.06 -3.87 -4.22
CA ASP A 77 8.24 -3.06 -4.55
C ASP A 77 7.87 -1.58 -4.59
N LEU A 78 8.44 -0.82 -3.66
CA LEU A 78 8.30 0.62 -3.48
C LEU A 78 9.63 1.35 -3.75
N SER A 79 10.63 0.68 -4.32
CA SER A 79 11.93 1.30 -4.63
C SER A 79 11.75 2.57 -5.47
N ARG A 80 12.65 3.55 -5.29
CA ARG A 80 12.57 4.84 -6.00
C ARG A 80 11.25 5.59 -5.81
N ASN A 81 10.70 5.50 -4.60
CA ASN A 81 9.63 6.37 -4.11
C ASN A 81 10.10 7.08 -2.83
N PRO A 82 9.63 8.31 -2.55
CA PRO A 82 9.97 9.04 -1.33
C PRO A 82 9.17 8.55 -0.09
N VAL A 83 9.00 7.24 0.07
CA VAL A 83 8.20 6.65 1.17
C VAL A 83 8.87 6.95 2.49
N SER A 84 8.19 7.68 3.36
CA SER A 84 8.63 7.93 4.74
C SER A 84 7.70 7.32 5.78
N LYS A 85 6.51 6.85 5.37
CA LYS A 85 5.47 6.34 6.27
C LYS A 85 4.74 5.13 5.69
N ILE A 86 4.50 4.14 6.52
CA ILE A 86 3.69 2.96 6.21
C ILE A 86 2.64 2.76 7.30
N ASP A 87 1.41 2.52 6.89
CA ASP A 87 0.30 2.16 7.77
C ASP A 87 0.56 0.83 8.50
N ALA A 88 0.43 0.82 9.83
CA ALA A 88 0.62 -0.36 10.68
C ALA A 88 -0.30 -1.53 10.31
N ARG A 89 -1.44 -1.23 9.68
CA ARG A 89 -2.42 -2.19 9.16
C ARG A 89 -1.93 -3.00 7.95
N ILE A 90 -0.70 -2.79 7.50
CA ILE A 90 -0.12 -3.52 6.36
C ILE A 90 -0.19 -5.04 6.49
N LYS A 91 -0.10 -5.56 7.73
CA LYS A 91 -0.22 -7.00 8.01
C LYS A 91 -1.66 -7.52 8.02
N GLU A 92 -2.63 -6.62 8.17
CA GLU A 92 -4.07 -6.92 8.12
C GLU A 92 -4.57 -6.92 6.67
N VAL A 93 -4.04 -6.03 5.84
CA VAL A 93 -4.38 -5.97 4.41
C VAL A 93 -3.73 -7.11 3.63
N PHE A 94 -2.44 -7.34 3.86
CA PHE A 94 -1.65 -8.33 3.14
C PHE A 94 -1.34 -9.51 4.06
N THR A 95 -2.25 -10.49 4.11
CA THR A 95 -2.19 -11.60 5.07
C THR A 95 -1.34 -12.78 4.59
N SER A 96 -0.94 -12.80 3.32
CA SER A 96 -0.09 -13.87 2.78
C SER A 96 1.29 -13.88 3.42
N LYS A 97 1.85 -15.08 3.58
CA LYS A 97 3.24 -15.26 4.01
C LYS A 97 4.04 -16.04 2.96
N PRO A 98 5.31 -15.68 2.70
CA PRO A 98 5.97 -14.45 3.17
C PRO A 98 5.38 -13.21 2.48
N LEU A 99 5.53 -12.05 3.12
CA LEU A 99 5.27 -10.74 2.52
C LEU A 99 6.52 -9.90 2.64
N ILE A 100 7.13 -9.58 1.50
CA ILE A 100 8.37 -8.84 1.41
C ILE A 100 8.12 -7.46 0.82
N ILE A 101 8.61 -6.43 1.50
CA ILE A 101 8.64 -5.07 0.98
C ILE A 101 10.05 -4.76 0.50
N LEU A 102 10.17 -4.28 -0.74
CA LEU A 102 11.40 -3.70 -1.24
C LEU A 102 11.29 -2.18 -1.16
N SER A 103 12.19 -1.56 -0.41
CA SER A 103 12.48 -0.12 -0.47
C SER A 103 13.91 0.05 -0.95
N GLU A 104 14.32 1.26 -1.35
CA GLU A 104 15.58 1.55 -2.07
C GLU A 104 16.76 0.61 -1.75
N GLU A 105 17.11 0.49 -0.47
CA GLU A 105 18.28 -0.28 -0.03
C GLU A 105 17.94 -1.43 0.92
N VAL A 106 16.66 -1.63 1.25
CA VAL A 106 16.25 -2.56 2.32
C VAL A 106 15.09 -3.43 1.88
N MET A 107 15.24 -4.73 2.13
CA MET A 107 14.16 -5.70 2.08
C MET A 107 13.62 -5.90 3.49
N VAL A 108 12.32 -5.70 3.69
CA VAL A 108 11.65 -5.90 4.99
C VAL A 108 10.74 -7.12 4.89
N ASP A 109 10.94 -8.10 5.77
CA ASP A 109 10.06 -9.29 5.84
C ASP A 109 8.95 -9.07 6.87
N LEU A 110 7.73 -8.82 6.37
CA LEU A 110 6.56 -8.62 7.22
C LEU A 110 6.06 -9.92 7.89
N SER A 111 6.67 -11.07 7.58
CA SER A 111 6.43 -12.31 8.33
C SER A 111 7.01 -12.27 9.75
N LEU A 112 7.99 -11.38 9.99
CA LEU A 112 8.61 -11.15 11.29
C LEU A 112 7.64 -10.55 12.32
N PRO A 113 7.94 -10.67 13.64
CA PRO A 113 7.26 -9.92 14.69
C PRO A 113 7.16 -8.42 14.37
N LEU A 114 6.07 -7.77 14.81
CA LEU A 114 5.84 -6.35 14.51
C LEU A 114 6.96 -5.44 15.05
N SER A 115 7.60 -5.83 16.15
CA SER A 115 8.79 -5.15 16.70
C SER A 115 9.94 -5.10 15.71
N ASP A 116 10.18 -6.22 15.04
CA ASP A 116 11.33 -6.41 14.15
C ASP A 116 11.06 -5.71 12.81
N VAL A 117 9.83 -5.84 12.30
CA VAL A 117 9.33 -5.04 11.17
C VAL A 117 9.51 -3.54 11.42
N LYS A 118 9.08 -3.06 12.60
CA LYS A 118 9.20 -1.64 12.96
C LYS A 118 10.67 -1.21 13.02
N HIS A 119 11.55 -2.06 13.52
CA HIS A 119 12.98 -1.81 13.53
C HIS A 119 13.55 -1.73 12.10
N GLU A 120 13.28 -2.73 11.26
CA GLU A 120 13.76 -2.76 9.87
C GLU A 120 13.26 -1.57 9.04
N LEU A 121 11.98 -1.20 9.17
CA LEU A 121 11.43 -0.02 8.52
C LEU A 121 12.12 1.26 9.01
N LYS A 122 12.38 1.37 10.31
CA LYS A 122 13.06 2.54 10.88
C LYS A 122 14.48 2.68 10.34
N GLU A 123 15.22 1.59 10.20
CA GLU A 123 16.56 1.59 9.58
C GLU A 123 16.50 2.04 8.10
N ALA A 124 15.39 1.74 7.41
CA ALA A 124 15.10 2.25 6.07
C ALA A 124 14.56 3.69 6.06
N GLY A 125 14.50 4.38 7.21
CA GLY A 125 13.96 5.74 7.32
C GLY A 125 12.43 5.83 7.19
N ILE A 126 11.72 4.71 7.36
CA ILE A 126 10.27 4.59 7.23
C ILE A 126 9.65 4.45 8.61
N GLU A 127 8.70 5.34 8.91
CA GLU A 127 7.91 5.28 10.13
C GLU A 127 6.69 4.36 9.94
N LEU A 128 6.52 3.39 10.84
CA LEU A 128 5.29 2.62 10.94
C LEU A 128 4.26 3.42 11.75
N VAL A 129 3.18 3.86 11.11
CA VAL A 129 2.16 4.74 11.70
C VAL A 129 0.86 4.00 11.95
N GLU A 130 0.32 4.12 13.16
CA GLU A 130 -1.07 3.77 13.44
C GLU A 130 -1.92 4.97 13.04
N LEU A 131 -2.82 4.81 12.07
CA LEU A 131 -3.78 5.86 11.74
C LEU A 131 -4.93 5.78 12.75
N ASP A 132 -4.99 6.76 13.65
CA ASP A 132 -6.17 6.99 14.48
C ASP A 132 -7.39 7.15 13.56
N GLU A 133 -8.37 6.26 13.69
CA GLU A 133 -9.66 6.42 13.06
C GLU A 133 -10.28 7.73 13.55
N LYS A 134 -10.36 8.72 12.66
CA LYS A 134 -11.07 9.99 12.82
C LYS A 134 -10.55 10.92 13.94
N LYS A 135 -9.82 11.97 13.54
CA LYS A 135 -10.18 13.30 14.03
C LYS A 135 -11.40 13.80 13.25
N GLU A 136 -12.57 13.24 13.56
CA GLU A 136 -13.82 13.98 13.40
C GLU A 136 -13.75 15.12 14.40
N ASN A 137 -13.14 16.23 13.97
CA ASN A 137 -13.34 17.49 14.67
C ASN A 137 -14.83 17.82 14.51
N GLY A 138 -15.60 17.50 15.55
CA GLY A 138 -16.88 18.16 15.79
C GLY A 138 -16.62 19.65 15.75
N SER A 139 -16.99 20.30 14.66
CA SER A 139 -17.29 21.72 14.71
C SER A 139 -18.66 21.83 15.37
N ASP A 140 -18.62 22.06 16.68
CA ASP A 140 -19.72 22.67 17.41
C ASP A 140 -20.26 23.85 16.60
N VAL A 141 -21.44 23.70 16.01
CA VAL A 141 -22.23 24.85 15.58
C VAL A 141 -22.73 25.50 16.87
N SER A 142 -21.91 26.44 17.35
CA SER A 142 -22.32 27.45 18.31
C SER A 142 -22.62 28.73 17.53
N ASN A 143 -23.91 28.91 17.20
CA ASN A 143 -24.70 30.13 17.35
C ASN A 143 -26.07 30.00 16.68
#